data_AF-A0A0M4DKQ0-F1
#
_entry.id   AF-A0A0M4DKQ0-F1
#
_cell.length_a   1.000
_cell.length_b   1.000
_cell.length_c   1.000
_cell.angle_alpha   90.00
_cell.angle_beta   90.00
_cell.angle_gamma   90.00
#
_symmetry.space_group_name_H-M   'P 1'
#
loop_
_entity.id
_entity.type
_entity.pdbx_description
1 polymer ?
#
loop_
_entity_poly.entity_id
_entity_poly.type
_entity_poly.pdbx_seq_one_letter_code
_entity_poly.pdbx_strand_id
1 'polypeptide(L)'
;MRRTGTTRRGALTATGALALGAVLTGCGEDDKGTGRPVLTEAEAVRADKALRRAAAHTGALALAHYDLVSEAHPDAAAGLAPLRAAVRQHIGAVAAGRAQPPAAAPGPVSTDRPTALKELAAAERRRADAHAEALLTAEPELARLLASVAAGAAAHAYLLTELAEETPS
;
A
#
# COMPACT_ATOMS: atom_id res chain seq x y z
N MET A 1 -21.38 56.45 -17.96
CA MET A 1 -21.42 56.64 -19.41
C MET A 1 -20.95 55.36 -20.08
N ARG A 2 -21.83 54.72 -20.86
CA ARG A 2 -21.51 53.52 -21.65
C ARG A 2 -20.64 53.89 -22.85
N ARG A 3 -19.70 53.03 -23.24
CA ARG A 3 -19.26 52.92 -24.64
C ARG A 3 -18.89 51.47 -24.97
N THR A 4 -19.42 51.02 -26.09
CA THR A 4 -19.48 49.66 -26.63
C THR A 4 -18.64 49.52 -27.90
N GLY A 5 -18.15 48.31 -28.18
CA GLY A 5 -17.65 47.84 -29.49
C GLY A 5 -16.18 48.17 -29.76
N THR A 6 -15.33 47.28 -30.26
CA THR A 6 -15.55 46.37 -31.39
C THR A 6 -14.77 45.05 -31.31
N THR A 7 -15.47 43.98 -31.66
CA THR A 7 -14.99 42.65 -32.05
C THR A 7 -13.89 42.70 -33.11
N ARG A 8 -12.79 41.95 -32.92
CA ARG A 8 -12.00 41.43 -34.04
C ARG A 8 -11.70 39.95 -33.83
N ARG A 9 -12.44 39.14 -34.60
CA ARG A 9 -12.12 37.74 -34.91
C ARG A 9 -10.76 37.72 -35.61
N GLY A 10 -9.80 37.04 -35.01
CA GLY A 10 -8.58 36.59 -35.67
C GLY A 10 -8.57 35.07 -35.65
N ALA A 11 -9.02 34.45 -36.74
CA ALA A 11 -8.77 33.04 -36.99
C ALA A 11 -7.33 32.91 -37.47
N LEU A 12 -6.51 32.17 -36.72
CA LEU A 12 -5.22 31.66 -37.20
C LEU A 12 -5.15 30.18 -36.80
N THR A 13 -5.49 29.35 -37.77
CA THR A 13 -5.01 27.98 -37.89
C THR A 13 -3.50 28.01 -38.09
N ALA A 14 -2.75 27.33 -37.22
CA ALA A 14 -1.38 26.94 -37.50
C ALA A 14 -1.09 25.60 -36.81
N THR A 15 -1.29 24.55 -37.57
CA THR A 15 -0.68 23.23 -37.35
C THR A 15 0.83 23.41 -37.35
N GLY A 16 1.50 23.03 -36.27
CA GLY A 16 2.95 23.17 -36.14
C GLY A 16 3.48 22.30 -35.01
N ALA A 17 3.53 20.99 -35.26
CA ALA A 17 4.36 20.09 -34.48
C ALA A 17 5.83 20.37 -34.82
N LEU A 18 6.60 20.85 -33.85
CA LEU A 18 8.05 20.72 -33.85
C LEU A 18 8.48 20.18 -32.49
N ALA A 19 9.01 18.97 -32.55
CA ALA A 19 9.50 18.17 -31.44
C ALA A 19 10.68 18.86 -30.74
N LEU A 20 10.54 19.03 -29.42
CA LEU A 20 11.65 19.24 -28.50
C LEU A 20 11.61 18.09 -27.49
N GLY A 21 12.21 16.97 -27.87
CA GLY A 21 12.40 15.81 -27.01
C GLY A 21 13.89 15.56 -26.82
N ALA A 22 14.50 16.32 -25.91
CA ALA A 22 15.85 16.08 -25.44
C ALA A 22 15.88 14.83 -24.56
N VAL A 23 16.75 13.89 -24.94
CA VAL A 23 17.55 12.96 -24.12
C VAL A 23 16.97 12.56 -22.75
N LEU A 24 16.38 11.37 -22.70
CA LEU A 24 16.75 10.33 -21.74
C LEU A 24 16.69 8.97 -22.45
N THR A 25 17.86 8.42 -22.78
CA THR A 25 18.01 6.99 -23.08
C THR A 25 17.83 6.21 -21.78
N GLY A 26 16.59 5.83 -21.49
CA GLY A 26 16.21 4.98 -20.37
C GLY A 26 15.54 3.71 -20.90
N CYS A 27 16.14 2.56 -20.56
CA CYS A 27 15.84 1.23 -21.09
C CYS A 27 14.35 0.84 -21.06
N GLY A 28 13.86 0.34 -22.20
CA GLY A 28 12.57 -0.35 -22.31
C GLY A 28 12.11 -0.46 -23.76
N GLU A 29 12.78 -1.34 -24.52
CA GLU A 29 12.43 -1.67 -25.91
C GLU A 29 11.09 -2.42 -25.98
N ASP A 30 10.23 -1.93 -26.88
CA ASP A 30 9.10 -2.55 -27.58
C ASP A 30 8.16 -3.53 -26.85
N ASP A 31 7.07 -2.91 -26.37
CA ASP A 31 5.67 -3.31 -26.43
C ASP A 31 5.32 -4.66 -27.10
N LYS A 32 5.26 -5.69 -26.26
CA LYS A 32 4.17 -6.68 -26.28
C LYS A 32 3.43 -6.61 -24.94
N GLY A 33 3.15 -5.40 -24.48
CA GLY A 33 2.32 -5.20 -23.31
C GLY A 33 0.92 -5.68 -23.63
N THR A 34 0.42 -6.67 -22.92
CA THR A 34 -1.01 -6.77 -22.65
C THR A 34 -1.43 -5.43 -22.06
N GLY A 35 -1.83 -4.49 -22.93
CA GLY A 35 -2.23 -3.17 -22.53
C GLY A 35 -3.29 -3.32 -21.45
N ARG A 36 -3.06 -2.68 -20.29
CA ARG A 36 -4.08 -2.62 -19.23
C ARG A 36 -5.39 -2.24 -19.91
N PRO A 37 -6.48 -3.02 -19.69
CA PRO A 37 -7.75 -2.67 -20.30
C PRO A 37 -8.08 -1.22 -19.94
N VAL A 38 -8.43 -0.43 -20.94
CA VAL A 38 -8.81 0.98 -20.75
C VAL A 38 -10.10 1.00 -19.94
N LEU A 39 -9.97 1.21 -18.64
CA LEU A 39 -11.10 1.34 -17.74
C LEU A 39 -11.80 2.68 -17.97
N THR A 40 -13.12 2.69 -17.83
CA THR A 40 -13.84 3.94 -17.63
C THR A 40 -13.40 4.58 -16.31
N GLU A 41 -13.54 5.91 -16.19
CA GLU A 41 -13.22 6.63 -14.95
C GLU A 41 -13.95 6.04 -13.73
N ALA A 42 -15.23 5.67 -13.91
CA ALA A 42 -16.02 5.04 -12.86
C ALA A 42 -15.47 3.65 -12.46
N GLU A 43 -14.96 2.86 -13.40
CA GLU A 43 -14.31 1.58 -13.11
C GLU A 43 -12.96 1.76 -12.40
N ALA A 44 -12.14 2.70 -12.84
CA ALA A 44 -10.87 3.03 -12.19
C ALA A 44 -11.09 3.47 -10.73
N VAL A 45 -12.07 4.34 -10.47
CA VAL A 45 -12.44 4.76 -9.11
C VAL A 45 -12.92 3.59 -8.26
N ARG A 46 -13.70 2.66 -8.83
CA ARG A 46 -14.14 1.46 -8.11
C ARG A 46 -12.98 0.51 -7.81
N ALA A 47 -12.07 0.31 -8.75
CA ALA A 47 -10.87 -0.50 -8.57
C ALA A 47 -9.94 0.08 -7.49
N ASP A 48 -9.66 1.39 -7.52
CA ASP A 48 -8.88 2.06 -6.47
C ASP A 48 -9.52 1.90 -5.08
N LYS A 49 -10.83 2.10 -4.96
CA LYS A 49 -11.57 1.88 -3.71
C LYS A 49 -11.48 0.43 -3.22
N ALA A 50 -11.57 -0.53 -4.14
CA ALA A 50 -11.45 -1.95 -3.81
C ALA A 50 -10.05 -2.29 -3.31
N LEU A 51 -9.00 -1.81 -3.98
CA LEU A 51 -7.60 -1.99 -3.56
C LEU A 51 -7.33 -1.39 -2.19
N ARG A 52 -7.80 -0.15 -1.93
CA ARG A 52 -7.68 0.49 -0.61
C ARG A 52 -8.39 -0.31 0.48
N ARG A 53 -9.59 -0.81 0.20
CA ARG A 53 -10.35 -1.64 1.16
C ARG A 53 -9.61 -2.95 1.45
N ALA A 54 -9.12 -3.64 0.43
CA ALA A 54 -8.36 -4.87 0.59
C ALA A 54 -7.07 -4.63 1.39
N ALA A 55 -6.29 -3.60 1.05
CA ALA A 55 -5.08 -3.24 1.77
C ALA A 55 -5.33 -2.90 3.25
N ALA A 56 -6.39 -2.13 3.53
CA ALA A 56 -6.77 -1.79 4.89
C ALA A 56 -7.23 -3.03 5.68
N HIS A 57 -7.95 -3.96 5.04
CA HIS A 57 -8.39 -5.20 5.66
C HIS A 57 -7.21 -6.13 5.99
N THR A 58 -6.25 -6.30 5.08
CA THR A 58 -5.02 -7.07 5.35
C THR A 58 -4.23 -6.47 6.51
N GLY A 59 -4.14 -5.14 6.59
CA GLY A 59 -3.54 -4.47 7.75
C GLY A 59 -4.30 -4.72 9.05
N ALA A 60 -5.64 -4.70 9.03
CA ALA A 60 -6.47 -4.98 10.20
C ALA A 60 -6.32 -6.43 10.70
N LEU A 61 -6.19 -7.41 9.80
CA LEU A 61 -5.89 -8.80 10.16
C LEU A 61 -4.52 -8.94 10.83
N ALA A 62 -3.50 -8.26 10.30
CA ALA A 62 -2.18 -8.23 10.90
C ALA A 62 -2.22 -7.59 12.29
N LEU A 63 -2.92 -6.46 12.45
CA LEU A 63 -3.10 -5.80 13.73
C LEU A 63 -3.75 -6.73 14.77
N ALA A 64 -4.81 -7.45 14.40
CA ALA A 64 -5.43 -8.43 15.29
C ALA A 64 -4.45 -9.56 15.70
N HIS A 65 -3.55 -9.98 14.81
CA HIS A 65 -2.53 -10.97 15.14
C HIS A 65 -1.48 -10.42 16.12
N TYR A 66 -1.01 -9.19 15.93
CA TYR A 66 -0.14 -8.52 16.90
C TYR A 66 -0.78 -8.45 18.29
N ASP A 67 -2.08 -8.17 18.34
CA ASP A 67 -2.84 -8.07 19.60
C ASP A 67 -2.87 -9.40 20.33
N LEU A 68 -3.19 -10.49 19.62
CA LEU A 68 -3.17 -11.84 20.17
C LEU A 68 -1.79 -12.29 20.65
N VAL A 69 -0.74 -12.01 19.87
CA VAL A 69 0.63 -12.37 20.27
C VAL A 69 1.05 -11.59 21.50
N SER A 70 0.68 -10.31 21.60
CA SER A 70 0.98 -9.48 22.77
C SER A 70 0.22 -9.94 24.03
N GLU A 71 -1.00 -10.45 23.86
CA GLU A 71 -1.79 -11.03 24.96
C GLU A 71 -1.23 -12.38 25.43
N ALA A 72 -0.83 -13.24 24.49
CA ALA A 72 -0.26 -14.56 24.78
C ALA A 72 1.16 -14.48 25.37
N HIS A 73 1.94 -13.47 24.98
CA HIS A 73 3.35 -13.30 25.36
C HIS A 73 3.61 -11.87 25.89
N PRO A 74 3.24 -11.58 27.15
CA PRO A 74 3.35 -10.23 27.72
C PRO A 74 4.78 -9.68 27.77
N ASP A 75 5.77 -10.56 27.86
CA ASP A 75 7.20 -10.22 27.84
C ASP A 75 7.66 -9.67 26.48
N ALA A 76 7.00 -10.06 25.38
CA ALA A 76 7.26 -9.54 24.04
C ALA A 76 6.49 -8.24 23.73
N ALA A 77 5.48 -7.88 24.53
CA ALA A 77 4.55 -6.78 24.22
C ALA A 77 5.25 -5.42 24.05
N ALA A 78 6.29 -5.15 24.85
CA ALA A 78 7.06 -3.91 24.75
C ALA A 78 7.79 -3.78 23.40
N GLY A 79 8.38 -4.88 22.91
CA GLY A 79 9.04 -4.93 21.61
C GLY A 79 8.07 -4.85 20.43
N LEU A 80 6.84 -5.37 20.59
CA LEU A 80 5.81 -5.36 19.56
C LEU A 80 5.07 -4.01 19.45
N ALA A 81 5.05 -3.20 20.52
CA ALA A 81 4.27 -1.97 20.56
C ALA A 81 4.58 -0.96 19.43
N PRO A 82 5.85 -0.69 19.06
CA PRO A 82 6.18 0.20 17.94
C PRO A 82 5.68 -0.34 16.60
N LEU A 83 5.84 -1.64 16.35
CA LEU A 83 5.38 -2.29 15.12
C LEU A 83 3.85 -2.23 15.00
N ARG A 84 3.14 -2.52 16.10
CA ARG A 84 1.69 -2.40 16.20
C ARG A 84 1.21 -0.99 15.91
N ALA A 85 1.90 0.04 16.43
CA ALA A 85 1.58 1.43 16.15
C ALA A 85 1.78 1.79 14.68
N ALA A 86 2.88 1.34 14.05
CA ALA A 86 3.13 1.54 12.63
C ALA A 86 2.06 0.87 11.75
N VAL A 87 1.62 -0.36 12.06
CA VAL A 87 0.52 -1.03 11.35
C VAL A 87 -0.78 -0.21 11.41
N ARG A 88 -1.13 0.37 12.57
CA ARG A 88 -2.29 1.27 12.68
C ARG A 88 -2.18 2.50 11.77
N GLN A 89 -0.99 3.10 11.70
CA GLN A 89 -0.76 4.25 10.81
C GLN A 89 -0.84 3.86 9.33
N HIS A 90 -0.30 2.70 8.95
CA HIS A 90 -0.42 2.17 7.60
C HIS A 90 -1.90 1.97 7.21
N ILE A 91 -2.71 1.37 8.09
CA ILE A 91 -4.16 1.19 7.87
C ILE A 91 -4.84 2.55 7.65
N GLY A 92 -4.54 3.54 8.50
CA GLY A 92 -5.08 4.90 8.38
C GLY A 92 -4.74 5.57 7.04
N ALA A 93 -3.49 5.42 6.61
CA ALA A 93 -3.01 5.97 5.34
C ALA A 93 -3.71 5.34 4.13
N VAL A 94 -3.80 4.00 4.06
CA VAL A 94 -4.45 3.33 2.92
C VAL A 94 -5.97 3.52 2.90
N ALA A 95 -6.60 3.55 4.08
CA ALA A 95 -8.04 3.78 4.20
C ALA A 95 -8.45 5.23 3.91
N ALA A 96 -7.49 6.15 3.81
CA ALA A 96 -7.72 7.59 3.60
C ALA A 96 -8.74 8.15 4.60
N GLY A 97 -8.53 7.85 5.89
CA GLY A 97 -9.38 8.33 6.99
C GLY A 97 -10.75 7.63 7.14
N ARG A 98 -11.07 6.63 6.30
CA ARG A 98 -12.29 5.82 6.48
C ARG A 98 -12.10 4.79 7.60
N ALA A 99 -13.11 4.67 8.45
CA ALA A 99 -13.15 3.63 9.48
C ALA A 99 -13.10 2.23 8.83
N GLN A 100 -12.31 1.34 9.42
CA GLN A 100 -12.34 -0.08 9.09
C GLN A 100 -13.09 -0.87 10.13
N PRO A 101 -13.92 -1.84 9.73
CA PRO A 101 -14.48 -2.78 10.67
C PRO A 101 -13.34 -3.60 11.29
N PRO A 102 -13.50 -4.04 12.55
CA PRO A 102 -12.57 -4.97 13.15
C PRO A 102 -12.48 -6.23 12.30
N ALA A 103 -11.25 -6.71 12.09
CA ALA A 103 -11.02 -7.97 11.40
C ALA A 103 -11.05 -9.13 12.40
N ALA A 104 -11.60 -10.26 11.99
CA ALA A 104 -11.56 -11.46 12.81
C ALA A 104 -10.12 -11.95 12.94
N ALA A 105 -9.72 -12.34 14.15
CA ALA A 105 -8.38 -12.84 14.42
C ALA A 105 -8.04 -14.09 13.58
N PRO A 106 -6.77 -14.28 13.17
CA PRO A 106 -6.36 -15.37 12.28
C PRO A 106 -6.34 -16.78 12.92
N GLY A 107 -6.82 -16.94 14.15
CA GLY A 107 -6.84 -18.21 14.88
C GLY A 107 -6.01 -18.18 16.16
N PRO A 108 -5.82 -19.33 16.83
CA PRO A 108 -4.98 -19.42 18.01
C PRO A 108 -3.51 -19.13 17.68
N VAL A 109 -2.80 -18.50 18.61
CA VAL A 109 -1.34 -18.23 18.54
C VAL A 109 -0.60 -19.34 19.28
N SER A 110 0.59 -19.71 18.80
CA SER A 110 1.45 -20.67 19.51
C SER A 110 1.76 -20.22 20.95
N THR A 111 1.77 -21.18 21.89
CA THR A 111 2.21 -20.95 23.27
C THR A 111 3.72 -20.87 23.41
N ASP A 112 4.48 -21.20 22.37
CA ASP A 112 5.92 -20.99 22.30
C ASP A 112 6.22 -19.62 21.69
N ARG A 113 6.86 -18.73 22.48
CA ARG A 113 7.09 -17.32 22.08
C ARG A 113 7.90 -17.18 20.79
N PRO A 114 9.06 -17.84 20.60
CA PRO A 114 9.79 -17.78 19.33
C PRO A 114 8.95 -18.26 18.14
N THR A 115 8.17 -19.33 18.31
CA THR A 115 7.28 -19.81 17.24
C THR A 115 6.17 -18.81 16.91
N ALA A 116 5.53 -18.22 17.91
CA ALA A 116 4.51 -17.18 17.72
C ALA A 116 5.05 -15.96 16.96
N LEU A 117 6.26 -15.51 17.31
CA LEU A 117 6.93 -14.40 16.61
C LEU A 117 7.28 -14.75 15.16
N LYS A 118 7.71 -15.99 14.89
CA LYS A 118 7.96 -16.48 13.52
C LYS A 118 6.67 -16.59 12.70
N GLU A 119 5.58 -17.04 13.30
CA GLU A 119 4.25 -17.06 12.65
C GLU A 119 3.77 -15.65 12.31
N LEU A 120 3.98 -14.69 13.21
CA LEU A 120 3.69 -13.27 12.99
C LEU A 120 4.60 -12.68 11.90
N ALA A 121 5.89 -13.02 11.89
CA ALA A 121 6.82 -12.62 10.83
C ALA A 121 6.38 -13.14 9.45
N ALA A 122 5.94 -14.40 9.38
CA ALA A 122 5.39 -14.98 8.16
C ALA A 122 4.10 -14.28 7.71
N ALA A 123 3.25 -13.84 8.64
CA ALA A 123 2.07 -13.04 8.33
C ALA A 123 2.43 -11.68 7.74
N GLU A 124 3.45 -10.99 8.28
CA GLU A 124 3.96 -9.73 7.72
C GLU A 124 4.58 -9.89 6.33
N ARG A 125 5.28 -11.01 6.05
CA ARG A 125 5.74 -11.32 4.68
C ARG A 125 4.57 -11.48 3.71
N ARG A 126 3.56 -12.27 4.07
CA ARG A 126 2.35 -12.42 3.25
C ARG A 126 1.64 -11.07 3.02
N ARG A 127 1.63 -10.18 4.03
CA ARG A 127 1.10 -8.82 3.89
C ARG A 127 1.92 -7.99 2.90
N ALA A 128 3.24 -8.05 2.98
CA ALA A 128 4.14 -7.38 2.02
C ALA A 128 3.88 -7.87 0.59
N ASP A 129 3.81 -9.19 0.39
CA ASP A 129 3.57 -9.82 -0.91
C ASP A 129 2.21 -9.42 -1.49
N ALA A 130 1.15 -9.44 -0.68
CA ALA A 130 -0.18 -9.01 -1.09
C ALA A 130 -0.23 -7.53 -1.52
N HIS A 131 0.53 -6.67 -0.84
CA HIS A 131 0.67 -5.27 -1.25
C HIS A 131 1.47 -5.14 -2.56
N ALA A 132 2.53 -5.93 -2.74
CA ALA A 132 3.33 -5.95 -3.95
C ALA A 132 2.52 -6.41 -5.18
N GLU A 133 1.67 -7.43 -5.02
CA GLU A 133 0.74 -7.88 -6.06
C GLU A 133 -0.28 -6.78 -6.44
N ALA A 134 -0.82 -6.08 -5.44
CA ALA A 134 -1.76 -4.98 -5.64
C ALA A 134 -1.16 -3.82 -6.46
N LEU A 135 0.17 -3.62 -6.45
CA LEU A 135 0.85 -2.59 -7.24
C LEU A 135 0.59 -2.72 -8.74
N LEU A 136 0.45 -3.95 -9.23
CA LEU A 136 0.35 -4.25 -10.66
C LEU A 136 -0.90 -3.65 -11.31
N THR A 137 -1.93 -3.38 -10.50
CA THR A 137 -3.23 -2.88 -10.97
C THR A 137 -3.60 -1.51 -10.40
N ALA A 138 -2.80 -1.00 -9.47
CA ALA A 138 -3.05 0.29 -8.81
C ALA A 138 -2.79 1.48 -9.75
N GLU A 139 -3.44 2.60 -9.42
CA GLU A 139 -3.08 3.90 -10.00
C GLU A 139 -1.74 4.41 -9.42
N PRO A 140 -1.00 5.28 -10.14
CA PRO A 140 0.39 5.61 -9.79
C PRO A 140 0.60 6.14 -8.36
N GLU A 141 -0.34 6.91 -7.82
CA GLU A 141 -0.26 7.44 -6.46
C GLU A 141 -0.50 6.34 -5.42
N LEU A 142 -1.55 5.53 -5.59
CA LEU A 142 -1.83 4.40 -4.69
C LEU A 142 -0.71 3.35 -4.76
N ALA A 143 -0.14 3.10 -5.93
CA ALA A 143 0.99 2.20 -6.11
C ALA A 143 2.19 2.65 -5.26
N ARG A 144 2.54 3.93 -5.27
CA ARG A 144 3.64 4.46 -4.43
C ARG A 144 3.37 4.28 -2.93
N LEU A 145 2.13 4.53 -2.50
CA LEU A 145 1.72 4.30 -1.10
C LEU A 145 1.83 2.82 -0.72
N LEU A 146 1.25 1.93 -1.53
CA LEU A 146 1.28 0.48 -1.30
C LEU A 146 2.71 -0.06 -1.30
N ALA A 147 3.60 0.45 -2.15
CA ALA A 147 5.00 0.03 -2.20
C ALA A 147 5.73 0.41 -0.90
N SER A 148 5.48 1.61 -0.37
CA SER A 148 6.02 2.03 0.92
C SER A 148 5.49 1.16 2.07
N VAL A 149 4.19 0.84 2.08
CA VAL A 149 3.59 -0.04 3.10
C VAL A 149 4.12 -1.47 2.98
N ALA A 150 4.32 -1.98 1.77
CA ALA A 150 4.92 -3.30 1.52
C ALA A 150 6.36 -3.38 2.05
N ALA A 151 7.17 -2.35 1.79
CA ALA A 151 8.52 -2.26 2.33
C ALA A 151 8.54 -2.20 3.87
N GLY A 152 7.61 -1.45 4.48
CA GLY A 152 7.44 -1.44 5.93
C GLY A 152 7.04 -2.81 6.50
N ALA A 153 6.13 -3.52 5.84
CA ALA A 153 5.74 -4.89 6.22
C ALA A 153 6.91 -5.88 6.12
N ALA A 154 7.72 -5.78 5.06
CA ALA A 154 8.93 -6.59 4.92
C ALA A 154 9.95 -6.29 6.04
N ALA A 155 10.13 -5.03 6.40
CA ALA A 155 11.00 -4.64 7.52
C ALA A 155 10.47 -5.18 8.86
N HIS A 156 9.16 -5.15 9.10
CA HIS A 156 8.55 -5.74 10.29
C HIS A 156 8.81 -7.25 10.36
N ALA A 157 8.67 -7.97 9.24
CA ALA A 157 8.96 -9.40 9.20
C ALA A 157 10.42 -9.72 9.56
N TYR A 158 11.37 -8.88 9.15
CA TYR A 158 12.78 -9.00 9.54
C TYR A 158 12.95 -8.80 11.05
N LEU A 159 12.45 -7.68 11.60
CA LEU A 159 12.54 -7.36 13.02
C LEU A 159 11.88 -8.41 13.93
N LEU A 160 10.77 -8.99 13.50
CA LEU A 160 10.10 -10.08 14.21
C LEU A 160 10.90 -11.38 14.21
N THR A 161 11.66 -11.64 13.14
CA THR A 161 12.56 -12.79 13.07
C THR A 161 13.70 -12.63 14.07
N GLU A 162 14.33 -11.45 14.11
CA GLU A 162 15.39 -11.12 15.09
C GLU A 162 14.86 -11.21 16.53
N LEU A 163 13.67 -10.66 16.82
CA LEU A 163 13.06 -10.75 18.15
C LEU A 163 12.75 -12.20 18.58
N ALA A 164 12.51 -13.10 17.62
CA ALA A 164 12.31 -14.52 17.90
C ALA A 164 13.63 -15.23 18.26
N GLU A 165 14.76 -14.72 17.78
CA GLU A 165 16.10 -15.25 18.04
C GLU A 165 16.70 -14.70 19.34
N GLU A 166 16.33 -13.47 19.71
CA GLU A 166 16.57 -12.89 21.03
C GLU A 166 15.86 -13.75 22.09
N THR A 167 16.55 -14.79 22.55
CA THR A 167 16.06 -15.71 23.57
C THR A 167 16.10 -14.99 24.92
N PRO A 168 15.05 -14.98 25.75
CA PRO A 168 15.17 -14.58 27.14
C PRO A 168 15.94 -15.72 27.81
N SER A 169 17.21 -15.47 28.13
CA SER A 169 18.02 -16.39 28.93
C SER A 169 17.51 -16.47 30.36
#